data_AF-A0A1U9LEF7-F1
#
_entry.id   AF-A0A1U9LEF7-F1
#
_cell.length_a   1.000
_cell.length_b   1.000
_cell.length_c   1.000
_cell.angle_alpha   90.00
_cell.angle_beta   90.00
_cell.angle_gamma   90.00
#
_symmetry.space_group_name_H-M   'P 1'
#
loop_
_entity.id
_entity.type
_entity.pdbx_description
1 polymer ?
#
loop_
_entity_poly.entity_id
_entity_poly.type
_entity_poly.pdbx_seq_one_letter_code
_entity_poly.pdbx_strand_id
1 'polypeptide(L)'
;MPAPQLSNYVLETATAPGTGSFTLNGPETDRRSFSGAFPNGGSVFYFADDGAGAEWGIGTLTVGTPSVLARTTILGNTANTRAALNFPGSVEVYNEIPAEFIPILNSDGSLSIKGNRVVVGIGGANANYIVQLSYDFGAAALGYMDGAGTWRYVQPKGDYSTNAQLTAEIQRATTVESNLQSSKYDKTGGEISGSVTISGSGGIRTTYDPGGQVSGQTTNYSGFASYAGGRGGNFGFYVQELTGSTFNGVFSLGFPDGTYRFLGMPGKSGRLNDSAFGNLAYTSDLQNYQPKGNYAAASAISGGIAGNGYYTKTNGILDLVFTITFNTSGGQWVSFPMGFSATPNVFACSDGQHDGQTDTDWFIWGRTKDGFNFNARNFQGSFQIFAKGPA
;
A
#
# COMPACT_ATOMS: atom_id res chain seq x y z
N MET A 1 -44.16 -19.19 54.07
CA MET A 1 -45.55 -18.85 54.41
C MET A 1 -46.03 -17.86 53.36
N PRO A 2 -47.20 -18.06 52.72
CA PRO A 2 -47.80 -17.04 51.85
C PRO A 2 -48.06 -15.75 52.64
N ALA A 3 -48.11 -14.61 51.95
CA ALA A 3 -48.40 -13.33 52.59
C ALA A 3 -49.81 -13.36 53.22
N PRO A 4 -50.01 -12.83 54.45
CA PRO A 4 -51.34 -12.76 55.04
C PRO A 4 -52.27 -11.91 54.17
N GLN A 5 -53.52 -12.35 54.05
CA GLN A 5 -54.50 -11.80 53.11
C GLN A 5 -55.39 -10.74 53.77
N LEU A 6 -55.81 -9.77 52.96
CA LEU A 6 -56.81 -8.74 53.28
C LEU A 6 -57.96 -8.78 52.28
N SER A 7 -59.17 -8.45 52.73
CA SER A 7 -60.37 -8.33 51.89
C SER A 7 -61.32 -7.31 52.49
N ASN A 8 -62.11 -6.66 51.64
CA ASN A 8 -63.02 -5.59 52.05
C ASN A 8 -64.20 -6.14 52.86
N TYR A 9 -64.59 -5.40 53.90
CA TYR A 9 -65.81 -5.61 54.69
C TYR A 9 -65.93 -6.99 55.38
N VAL A 10 -64.81 -7.61 55.79
CA VAL A 10 -64.86 -8.88 56.53
C VAL A 10 -64.91 -8.64 58.03
N LEU A 11 -65.99 -9.11 58.67
CA LEU A 11 -66.24 -9.04 60.11
C LEU A 11 -67.21 -10.14 60.51
N GLU A 12 -66.84 -10.92 61.52
CA GLU A 12 -67.68 -11.94 62.17
C GLU A 12 -67.55 -11.81 63.69
N THR A 13 -68.47 -12.42 64.45
CA THR A 13 -68.35 -12.51 65.91
C THR A 13 -67.87 -13.89 66.36
N ALA A 14 -67.30 -13.95 67.56
CA ALA A 14 -67.06 -15.21 68.27
C ALA A 14 -67.54 -15.08 69.73
N THR A 15 -67.98 -16.19 70.33
CA THR A 15 -68.54 -16.19 71.68
C THR A 15 -67.59 -16.86 72.67
N ALA A 16 -67.15 -16.10 73.67
CA ALA A 16 -66.29 -16.53 74.77
C ALA A 16 -65.11 -17.40 74.34
N PRO A 17 -64.27 -16.98 73.36
CA PRO A 17 -63.19 -17.82 72.85
C PRO A 17 -62.06 -18.01 73.89
N GLY A 18 -62.08 -17.26 75.00
CA GLY A 18 -61.06 -17.32 76.03
C GLY A 18 -59.69 -17.01 75.42
N THR A 19 -58.71 -17.88 75.65
CA THR A 19 -57.39 -17.82 75.00
C THR A 19 -57.27 -18.75 73.79
N GLY A 20 -58.37 -19.34 73.30
CA GLY A 20 -58.42 -20.28 72.19
C GLY A 20 -58.57 -19.63 70.82
N SER A 21 -58.81 -20.45 69.80
CA SER A 21 -59.17 -19.97 68.44
C SER A 21 -60.55 -19.32 68.42
N PHE A 22 -60.79 -18.46 67.44
CA PHE A 22 -62.13 -17.88 67.23
C PHE A 22 -62.99 -18.86 66.43
N THR A 23 -64.03 -19.40 67.08
CA THR A 23 -65.13 -20.06 66.38
C THR A 23 -66.06 -18.98 65.85
N LEU A 24 -66.12 -18.82 64.52
CA LEU A 24 -66.79 -17.70 63.88
C LEU A 24 -68.30 -17.99 63.74
N ASN A 25 -69.13 -17.09 64.26
CA ASN A 25 -70.58 -17.24 64.35
C ASN A 25 -71.33 -16.87 63.05
N GLY A 26 -70.61 -16.44 62.01
CA GLY A 26 -71.19 -15.85 60.81
C GLY A 26 -70.93 -14.33 60.73
N PRO A 27 -71.14 -13.75 59.55
CA PRO A 27 -70.95 -12.32 59.33
C PRO A 27 -72.00 -11.51 60.06
N GLU A 28 -71.57 -10.35 60.55
CA GLU A 28 -72.51 -9.34 60.99
C GLU A 28 -73.32 -8.76 59.82
N THR A 29 -74.34 -7.96 60.15
CA THR A 29 -75.16 -7.29 59.14
C THR A 29 -74.30 -6.40 58.25
N ASP A 30 -74.51 -6.47 56.93
CA ASP A 30 -73.74 -5.75 55.90
C ASP A 30 -72.23 -6.06 55.86
N ARG A 31 -71.82 -7.22 56.39
CA ARG A 31 -70.45 -7.72 56.37
C ARG A 31 -70.31 -9.03 55.59
N ARG A 32 -69.07 -9.39 55.27
CA ARG A 32 -68.67 -10.66 54.64
C ARG A 32 -68.08 -11.60 55.68
N SER A 33 -68.33 -12.90 55.51
CA SER A 33 -67.65 -13.93 56.30
C SER A 33 -66.20 -14.09 55.86
N PHE A 34 -65.34 -14.53 56.78
CA PHE A 34 -63.99 -14.99 56.48
C PHE A 34 -64.00 -16.14 55.47
N SER A 35 -64.93 -17.10 55.61
CA SER A 35 -65.08 -18.23 54.70
C SER A 35 -65.51 -17.85 53.28
N GLY A 36 -66.21 -16.72 53.12
CA GLY A 36 -66.59 -16.16 51.84
C GLY A 36 -65.55 -15.20 51.24
N ALA A 37 -64.52 -14.82 52.01
CA ALA A 37 -63.48 -13.90 51.59
C ALA A 37 -62.13 -14.60 51.33
N PHE A 38 -61.86 -15.71 52.01
CA PHE A 38 -60.56 -16.38 51.99
C PHE A 38 -60.71 -17.89 51.84
N PRO A 39 -59.74 -18.58 51.21
CA PRO A 39 -59.76 -20.02 51.06
C PRO A 39 -59.50 -20.75 52.38
N ASN A 40 -59.86 -22.04 52.43
CA ASN A 40 -59.46 -22.93 53.53
C ASN A 40 -57.93 -23.02 53.62
N GLY A 41 -57.38 -22.92 54.83
CA GLY A 41 -55.94 -22.80 55.09
C GLY A 41 -55.36 -21.42 54.78
N GLY A 42 -56.20 -20.42 54.47
CA GLY A 42 -55.77 -19.05 54.21
C GLY A 42 -55.11 -18.42 55.44
N SER A 43 -53.94 -17.80 55.22
CA SER A 43 -53.31 -16.95 56.23
C SER A 43 -53.90 -15.55 56.10
N VAL A 44 -54.52 -15.03 57.15
CA VAL A 44 -55.26 -13.76 57.12
C VAL A 44 -54.81 -12.88 58.29
N PHE A 45 -54.87 -11.56 58.12
CA PHE A 45 -54.77 -10.69 59.29
C PHE A 45 -56.08 -10.69 60.08
N TYR A 46 -55.99 -10.45 61.39
CA TYR A 46 -57.16 -10.22 62.23
C TYR A 46 -56.93 -9.12 63.26
N PHE A 47 -58.02 -8.47 63.65
CA PHE A 47 -58.14 -7.61 64.81
C PHE A 47 -59.38 -8.07 65.58
N ALA A 48 -59.21 -8.49 66.83
CA ALA A 48 -60.27 -8.97 67.69
C ALA A 48 -60.50 -7.98 68.83
N ASP A 49 -61.74 -7.55 69.05
CA ASP A 49 -62.12 -6.52 70.02
C ASP A 49 -63.41 -6.90 70.76
N ASP A 50 -63.38 -6.86 72.09
CA ASP A 50 -64.57 -7.07 72.94
C ASP A 50 -65.08 -5.77 73.59
N GLY A 51 -64.53 -4.62 73.17
CA GLY A 51 -64.81 -3.29 73.72
C GLY A 51 -64.05 -2.96 75.00
N ALA A 52 -63.43 -3.94 75.66
CA ALA A 52 -62.58 -3.76 76.84
C ALA A 52 -61.10 -4.04 76.55
N GLY A 53 -60.82 -4.97 75.64
CA GLY A 53 -59.49 -5.33 75.20
C GLY A 53 -59.49 -5.77 73.74
N ALA A 54 -58.33 -5.58 73.11
CA ALA A 54 -58.13 -5.93 71.72
C ALA A 54 -56.83 -6.70 71.50
N GLU A 55 -56.83 -7.56 70.49
CA GLU A 55 -55.69 -8.36 70.04
C GLU A 55 -55.62 -8.36 68.51
N TRP A 56 -54.43 -8.17 67.95
CA TRP A 56 -54.23 -8.22 66.50
C TRP A 56 -53.11 -9.18 66.13
N GLY A 57 -53.26 -9.78 64.96
CA GLY A 57 -52.34 -10.82 64.55
C GLY A 57 -52.57 -11.37 63.15
N ILE A 58 -51.92 -12.50 62.91
CA ILE A 58 -52.10 -13.34 61.74
C ILE A 58 -52.75 -14.62 62.19
N GLY A 59 -53.86 -14.96 61.56
CA GLY A 59 -54.57 -16.21 61.79
C GLY A 59 -54.51 -17.16 60.61
N THR A 60 -54.80 -18.42 60.88
CA THR A 60 -55.03 -19.46 59.86
C THR A 60 -56.51 -19.81 59.88
N LEU A 61 -57.18 -19.56 58.76
CA LEU A 61 -58.60 -19.84 58.60
C LEU A 61 -58.82 -21.31 58.22
N THR A 62 -59.58 -22.02 59.03
CA THR A 62 -60.15 -23.33 58.68
C THR A 62 -61.63 -23.14 58.33
N VAL A 63 -61.99 -23.36 57.06
CA VAL A 63 -63.37 -23.24 56.60
C VAL A 63 -64.15 -24.50 56.98
N GLY A 64 -65.27 -24.33 57.66
CA GLY A 64 -66.14 -25.40 58.15
C GLY A 64 -67.49 -24.86 58.65
N THR A 65 -68.27 -25.70 59.32
CA THR A 65 -69.57 -25.36 59.93
C THR A 65 -69.55 -25.59 61.44
N PRO A 66 -69.18 -24.59 62.27
CA PRO A 66 -68.71 -23.24 61.93
C PRO A 66 -67.25 -23.21 61.45
N SER A 67 -66.84 -22.08 60.86
CA SER A 67 -65.44 -21.84 60.50
C SER A 67 -64.64 -21.42 61.73
N VAL A 68 -63.34 -21.71 61.73
CA VAL A 68 -62.45 -21.44 62.87
C VAL A 68 -61.24 -20.64 62.41
N LEU A 69 -60.95 -19.53 63.07
CA LEU A 69 -59.74 -18.76 62.87
C LEU A 69 -58.75 -19.03 64.02
N ALA A 70 -57.70 -19.78 63.70
CA ALA A 70 -56.63 -20.04 64.66
C ALA A 70 -55.70 -18.83 64.78
N ARG A 71 -55.37 -18.40 66.00
CA ARG A 71 -54.49 -17.27 66.30
C ARG A 71 -53.02 -17.67 66.16
N THR A 72 -52.55 -17.81 64.92
CA THR A 72 -51.24 -18.38 64.58
C THR A 72 -50.07 -17.49 65.01
N THR A 73 -50.21 -16.18 64.92
CA THR A 73 -49.19 -15.23 65.37
C THR A 73 -49.86 -13.99 65.93
N ILE A 74 -49.71 -13.78 67.23
CA ILE A 74 -50.19 -12.58 67.91
C ILE A 74 -49.08 -11.52 67.78
N LEU A 75 -49.42 -10.39 67.17
CA LEU A 75 -48.49 -9.30 66.93
C LEU A 75 -48.46 -8.34 68.12
N GLY A 76 -49.63 -8.09 68.70
CA GLY A 76 -49.82 -7.31 69.91
C GLY A 76 -51.23 -7.42 70.47
N ASN A 77 -51.42 -6.88 71.66
CA ASN A 77 -52.70 -6.72 72.32
C ASN A 77 -52.68 -5.49 73.24
N THR A 78 -53.85 -5.10 73.75
CA THR A 78 -54.00 -3.95 74.67
C THR A 78 -53.31 -4.15 76.02
N ALA A 79 -52.88 -5.37 76.36
CA ALA A 79 -52.03 -5.65 77.53
C ALA A 79 -50.52 -5.49 77.23
N ASN A 80 -50.14 -5.02 76.04
CA ASN A 80 -48.76 -4.86 75.58
C ASN A 80 -47.95 -6.17 75.59
N THR A 81 -48.60 -7.30 75.30
CA THR A 81 -47.94 -8.61 75.19
C THR A 81 -48.17 -9.23 73.81
N ARG A 82 -47.51 -10.37 73.57
CA ARG A 82 -47.79 -11.26 72.41
C ARG A 82 -48.45 -12.57 72.83
N ALA A 83 -48.93 -12.63 74.07
CA ALA A 83 -49.70 -13.76 74.56
C ALA A 83 -51.14 -13.64 74.10
N ALA A 84 -51.82 -14.78 74.06
CA ALA A 84 -53.25 -14.86 73.88
C ALA A 84 -54.00 -14.01 74.91
N LEU A 85 -54.72 -12.97 74.47
CA LEU A 85 -55.68 -12.29 75.32
C LEU A 85 -56.84 -13.24 75.65
N ASN A 86 -57.37 -13.14 76.87
CA ASN A 86 -58.52 -13.93 77.29
C ASN A 86 -59.81 -13.14 77.04
N PHE A 87 -60.63 -13.59 76.10
CA PHE A 87 -61.92 -12.99 75.77
C PHE A 87 -63.07 -13.81 76.39
N PRO A 88 -63.63 -13.39 77.54
CA PRO A 88 -64.66 -14.16 78.25
C PRO A 88 -66.07 -14.00 77.67
N GLY A 89 -66.29 -13.01 76.80
CA GLY A 89 -67.59 -12.63 76.24
C GLY A 89 -67.63 -12.65 74.72
N SER A 90 -68.57 -11.90 74.14
CA SER A 90 -68.62 -11.69 72.68
C SER A 90 -67.41 -10.89 72.23
N VAL A 91 -66.81 -11.27 71.10
CA VAL A 91 -65.71 -10.55 70.46
C VAL A 91 -66.04 -10.35 68.98
N GLU A 92 -65.80 -9.14 68.48
CA GLU A 92 -65.84 -8.81 67.07
C GLU A 92 -64.47 -9.13 66.46
N VAL A 93 -64.45 -9.83 65.33
CA VAL A 93 -63.20 -10.25 64.65
C VAL A 93 -63.18 -9.67 63.25
N TYR A 94 -62.37 -8.63 63.06
CA TYR A 94 -62.18 -7.91 61.82
C TYR A 94 -61.01 -8.50 61.02
N ASN A 95 -61.09 -8.42 59.69
CA ASN A 95 -59.88 -8.51 58.85
C ASN A 95 -59.31 -7.11 58.65
N GLU A 96 -58.25 -6.78 59.40
CA GLU A 96 -57.64 -5.47 59.41
C GLU A 96 -56.13 -5.56 59.23
N ILE A 97 -55.52 -4.53 58.64
CA ILE A 97 -54.07 -4.47 58.47
C ILE A 97 -53.37 -4.00 59.76
N PRO A 98 -52.48 -4.80 60.36
CA PRO A 98 -51.70 -4.36 61.51
C PRO A 98 -50.66 -3.31 61.12
N ALA A 99 -50.39 -2.36 62.01
CA ALA A 99 -49.42 -1.29 61.78
C ALA A 99 -48.01 -1.83 61.44
N GLU A 100 -47.64 -3.01 61.97
CA GLU A 100 -46.35 -3.67 61.72
C GLU A 100 -46.14 -4.14 60.27
N PHE A 101 -47.18 -4.04 59.43
CA PHE A 101 -47.19 -4.42 58.01
C PHE A 101 -47.52 -3.26 57.07
N ILE A 102 -47.66 -2.03 57.58
CA ILE A 102 -47.89 -0.83 56.77
C ILE A 102 -46.54 -0.23 56.32
N PRO A 103 -46.36 0.07 55.01
CA PRO A 103 -45.26 0.90 54.55
C PRO A 103 -45.37 2.35 55.08
N ILE A 104 -44.29 2.89 55.65
CA ILE A 104 -44.31 4.23 56.28
C ILE A 104 -43.70 5.26 55.34
N LEU A 105 -44.45 6.32 54.98
CA LEU A 105 -43.90 7.50 54.32
C LEU A 105 -43.28 8.43 55.36
N ASN A 106 -41.97 8.61 55.27
CA ASN A 106 -41.21 9.49 56.15
C ASN A 106 -41.37 10.97 55.75
N SER A 107 -41.04 11.87 56.66
CA SER A 107 -41.11 13.32 56.44
C SER A 107 -40.17 13.82 55.34
N ASP A 108 -39.12 13.07 55.01
CA ASP A 108 -38.19 13.34 53.91
C ASP A 108 -38.69 12.81 52.55
N GLY A 109 -39.89 12.23 52.50
CA GLY A 109 -40.49 11.64 51.31
C GLY A 109 -40.02 10.21 51.00
N SER A 110 -39.17 9.62 51.83
CA SER A 110 -38.74 8.23 51.66
C SER A 110 -39.80 7.24 52.18
N LEU A 111 -39.90 6.07 51.55
CA LEU A 111 -40.76 4.98 52.00
C LEU A 111 -39.93 3.97 52.81
N SER A 112 -40.24 3.80 54.10
CA SER A 112 -39.68 2.74 54.92
C SER A 112 -40.51 1.46 54.80
N ILE A 113 -39.87 0.40 54.34
CA ILE A 113 -40.47 -0.94 54.21
C ILE A 113 -39.74 -1.87 55.17
N LYS A 114 -40.50 -2.71 55.88
CA LYS A 114 -39.93 -3.69 56.81
C LYS A 114 -39.14 -4.76 56.04
N GLY A 115 -37.83 -4.76 56.24
CA GLY A 115 -36.87 -5.62 55.54
C GLY A 115 -36.16 -4.89 54.39
N ASN A 116 -34.88 -5.17 54.18
CA ASN A 116 -33.99 -4.42 53.27
C ASN A 116 -34.27 -4.59 51.77
N ARG A 117 -35.53 -4.81 51.35
CA ARG A 117 -35.90 -5.04 49.94
C ARG A 117 -36.95 -4.03 49.50
N VAL A 118 -36.51 -2.98 48.81
CA VAL A 118 -37.40 -2.12 48.02
C VAL A 118 -37.41 -2.67 46.60
N VAL A 119 -38.49 -3.33 46.19
CA VAL A 119 -38.69 -3.75 44.80
C VAL A 119 -39.60 -2.73 44.14
N VAL A 120 -39.01 -1.80 43.37
CA VAL A 120 -39.79 -0.90 42.50
C VAL A 120 -40.07 -1.65 41.19
N GLY A 121 -41.22 -2.33 41.12
CA GLY A 121 -41.66 -2.96 39.89
C GLY A 121 -42.15 -1.91 38.88
N ILE A 122 -41.36 -1.63 37.85
CA ILE A 122 -41.82 -0.84 36.69
C ILE A 122 -42.32 -1.84 35.64
N GLY A 123 -43.64 -2.00 35.54
CA GLY A 123 -44.26 -2.96 34.63
C GLY A 123 -44.10 -2.54 33.17
N GLY A 124 -43.10 -3.09 32.48
CA GLY A 124 -42.94 -2.99 31.03
C GLY A 124 -42.24 -4.23 30.49
N ALA A 125 -42.60 -4.65 29.27
CA ALA A 125 -42.15 -5.91 28.63
C ALA A 125 -40.63 -6.08 28.43
N ASN A 126 -39.81 -5.13 28.90
CA ASN A 126 -38.34 -5.15 28.85
C ASN A 126 -37.70 -4.74 30.19
N ALA A 127 -38.33 -5.10 31.32
CA ALA A 127 -37.80 -4.79 32.65
C ALA A 127 -36.55 -5.64 32.96
N ASN A 128 -35.38 -5.16 32.57
CA ASN A 128 -34.13 -5.57 33.20
C ASN A 128 -34.18 -5.10 34.66
N TYR A 129 -34.38 -6.04 35.59
CA TYR A 129 -34.51 -5.76 37.00
C TYR A 129 -33.24 -5.09 37.54
N ILE A 130 -33.33 -3.83 37.98
CA ILE A 130 -32.37 -3.35 38.98
C ILE A 130 -32.88 -3.84 40.33
N VAL A 131 -32.35 -4.97 40.79
CA VAL A 131 -32.76 -5.66 42.02
C VAL A 131 -32.50 -4.80 43.26
N GLN A 132 -31.55 -3.86 43.16
CA GLN A 132 -31.21 -2.91 44.21
C GLN A 132 -30.41 -1.74 43.58
N LEU A 133 -30.93 -0.51 43.66
CA LEU A 133 -30.12 0.69 43.50
C LEU A 133 -29.66 1.10 44.90
N SER A 134 -28.37 1.01 45.15
CA SER A 134 -27.78 1.55 46.37
C SER A 134 -26.76 2.60 46.00
N TYR A 135 -26.83 3.73 46.69
CA TYR A 135 -25.76 4.71 46.66
C TYR A 135 -24.67 4.20 47.61
N ASP A 136 -23.53 3.80 47.06
CA ASP A 136 -22.37 3.47 47.86
C ASP A 136 -21.68 4.78 48.24
N PHE A 137 -21.78 5.16 49.52
CA PHE A 137 -21.15 6.38 50.04
C PHE A 137 -19.62 6.30 50.03
N GLY A 138 -19.02 5.10 50.07
CA GLY A 138 -17.57 4.92 49.99
C GLY A 138 -17.05 5.11 48.56
N ALA A 139 -17.81 4.63 47.57
CA ALA A 139 -17.51 4.82 46.14
C ALA A 139 -18.12 6.11 45.54
N ALA A 140 -18.95 6.83 46.30
CA ALA A 140 -19.74 7.99 45.87
C ALA A 140 -20.55 7.76 44.57
N ALA A 141 -21.00 6.52 44.34
CA ALA A 141 -21.58 6.11 43.05
C ALA A 141 -22.86 5.28 43.24
N LEU A 142 -23.73 5.32 42.22
CA LEU A 142 -24.89 4.44 42.13
C LEU A 142 -24.43 3.06 41.66
N GLY A 143 -24.65 2.03 42.47
CA GLY A 143 -24.28 0.65 42.15
C GLY A 143 -25.43 -0.34 42.26
N TYR A 144 -25.26 -1.48 41.58
CA TYR A 144 -26.12 -2.65 41.65
C TYR A 144 -25.26 -3.91 41.81
N MET A 145 -25.74 -4.92 42.53
CA MET A 145 -25.07 -6.23 42.54
C MET A 145 -25.52 -7.07 41.34
N ASP A 146 -24.57 -7.67 40.63
CA ASP A 146 -24.87 -8.64 39.57
C ASP A 146 -25.27 -10.01 40.14
N GLY A 147 -25.70 -10.92 39.25
CA GLY A 147 -26.12 -12.27 39.63
C GLY A 147 -25.01 -13.15 40.23
N ALA A 148 -23.75 -12.70 40.20
CA ALA A 148 -22.61 -13.36 40.83
C ALA A 148 -22.25 -12.74 42.19
N GLY A 149 -23.02 -11.77 42.68
CA GLY A 149 -22.77 -11.08 43.95
C GLY A 149 -21.66 -10.03 43.88
N THR A 150 -21.31 -9.56 42.68
CA THR A 150 -20.30 -8.50 42.49
C THR A 150 -20.98 -7.15 42.32
N TRP A 151 -20.50 -6.12 43.02
CA TRP A 151 -20.98 -4.74 42.84
C TRP A 151 -20.52 -4.19 41.48
N ARG A 152 -21.48 -3.65 40.72
CA ARG A 152 -21.31 -2.95 39.46
C ARG A 152 -21.75 -1.51 39.66
N TYR A 153 -20.91 -0.54 39.32
CA TYR A 153 -21.25 0.87 39.46
C TYR A 153 -21.66 1.45 38.10
N VAL A 154 -22.73 2.25 38.11
CA VAL A 154 -23.18 3.02 36.95
C VAL A 154 -22.21 4.18 36.77
N GLN A 155 -21.42 4.15 35.70
CA GLN A 155 -20.55 5.27 35.34
C GLN A 155 -21.36 6.34 34.57
N PRO A 156 -21.35 7.62 35.00
CA PRO A 156 -21.93 8.70 34.22
C PRO A 156 -21.25 8.81 32.85
N LYS A 157 -22.03 9.17 31.81
CA LYS A 157 -21.49 9.44 30.47
C LYS A 157 -20.43 10.54 30.57
N GLY A 158 -19.18 10.21 30.23
CA GLY A 158 -18.05 11.16 30.21
C GLY A 158 -17.04 11.02 31.36
N ASP A 159 -17.34 10.27 32.42
CA ASP A 159 -16.38 10.02 33.51
C ASP A 159 -15.53 8.76 33.24
N TYR A 160 -14.61 8.90 32.30
CA TYR A 160 -13.75 7.80 31.84
C TYR A 160 -12.40 7.74 32.55
N SER A 161 -12.04 8.77 33.32
CA SER A 161 -10.73 8.91 33.98
C SER A 161 -10.43 7.84 35.03
N THR A 162 -11.47 7.25 35.63
CA THR A 162 -11.34 6.24 36.69
C THR A 162 -11.32 4.80 36.17
N ASN A 163 -11.64 4.59 34.89
CA ASN A 163 -11.67 3.25 34.30
C ASN A 163 -10.30 2.92 33.70
N ALA A 164 -9.47 2.20 34.44
CA ALA A 164 -8.11 1.85 34.03
C ALA A 164 -8.04 1.14 32.67
N GLN A 165 -9.05 0.33 32.31
CA GLN A 165 -9.09 -0.37 31.02
C GLN A 165 -9.37 0.61 29.87
N LEU A 166 -10.26 1.56 30.07
CA LEU A 166 -10.57 2.60 29.07
C LEU A 166 -9.45 3.65 28.97
N THR A 167 -8.80 4.00 30.09
CA THR A 167 -7.59 4.82 30.07
C THR A 167 -6.48 4.12 29.31
N ALA A 168 -6.29 2.80 29.51
CA ALA A 168 -5.33 2.01 28.75
C ALA A 168 -5.71 1.92 27.26
N GLU A 169 -7.00 1.83 26.93
CA GLU A 169 -7.52 1.89 25.56
C GLU A 169 -7.21 3.23 24.89
N ILE A 170 -7.49 4.35 25.57
CA ILE A 170 -7.20 5.71 25.09
C ILE A 170 -5.69 5.90 24.90
N GLN A 171 -4.87 5.45 25.85
CA GLN A 171 -3.41 5.51 25.74
C GLN A 171 -2.89 4.65 24.59
N ARG A 172 -3.42 3.43 24.43
CA ARG A 172 -3.09 2.56 23.31
C ARG A 172 -3.50 3.23 22.00
N ALA A 173 -4.74 3.71 21.87
CA ALA A 173 -5.23 4.39 20.69
C ALA A 173 -4.39 5.63 20.36
N THR A 174 -4.04 6.45 21.35
CA THR A 174 -3.15 7.61 21.19
C THR A 174 -1.76 7.21 20.70
N THR A 175 -1.20 6.15 21.27
CA THR A 175 0.12 5.61 20.87
C THR A 175 0.08 4.99 19.48
N VAL A 176 -1.01 4.29 19.17
CA VAL A 176 -1.27 3.68 17.87
C VAL A 176 -1.45 4.78 16.83
N GLU A 177 -2.25 5.81 17.08
CA GLU A 177 -2.44 6.97 16.19
C GLU A 177 -1.15 7.78 16.02
N SER A 178 -0.37 8.00 17.08
CA SER A 178 0.95 8.64 16.99
C SER A 178 1.92 7.83 16.13
N ASN A 179 1.80 6.50 16.16
CA ASN A 179 2.62 5.58 15.38
C ASN A 179 2.05 5.33 13.96
N LEU A 180 0.73 5.47 13.74
CA LEU A 180 0.06 5.12 12.50
C LEU A 180 -0.11 6.28 11.53
N GLN A 181 -0.28 7.55 11.95
CA GLN A 181 -0.33 8.63 10.95
C GLN A 181 -0.25 10.08 11.47
N SER A 182 0.99 10.57 11.58
CA SER A 182 1.35 11.93 11.12
C SER A 182 2.62 11.95 10.23
N SER A 183 3.25 10.80 10.05
CA SER A 183 4.62 10.63 9.53
C SER A 183 4.73 9.58 8.42
N LYS A 184 3.88 9.64 7.38
CA LYS A 184 4.30 9.12 6.06
C LYS A 184 5.41 9.95 5.41
N TYR A 185 5.87 11.00 6.08
CA TYR A 185 7.06 11.79 5.76
C TYR A 185 7.53 12.50 7.03
N ASP A 186 8.79 12.30 7.42
CA ASP A 186 9.46 13.25 8.29
C ASP A 186 9.65 14.55 7.49
N LYS A 187 9.02 15.64 7.95
CA LYS A 187 9.06 16.95 7.29
C LYS A 187 10.39 17.68 7.47
N THR A 188 11.34 17.08 8.20
CA THR A 188 12.57 17.71 8.69
C THR A 188 13.74 16.73 8.75
N GLY A 189 14.05 16.08 7.61
CA GLY A 189 15.42 15.60 7.36
C GLY A 189 15.90 14.35 8.12
N GLY A 190 15.02 13.43 8.51
CA GLY A 190 15.42 12.17 9.15
C GLY A 190 16.08 11.13 8.21
N GLU A 191 16.98 10.33 8.79
CA GLU A 191 17.59 9.17 8.13
C GLU A 191 16.75 7.91 8.38
N ILE A 192 16.51 7.12 7.32
CA ILE A 192 15.90 5.78 7.43
C ILE A 192 17.02 4.74 7.41
N SER A 193 17.18 3.99 8.50
CA SER A 193 18.12 2.87 8.60
C SER A 193 17.44 1.52 8.40
N GLY A 194 18.05 0.59 7.65
CA GLY A 194 17.54 -0.76 7.42
C GLY A 194 17.16 -1.02 5.95
N SER A 195 16.51 -2.16 5.68
CA SER A 195 16.05 -2.49 4.32
C SER A 195 14.77 -1.73 3.98
N VAL A 196 14.73 -1.14 2.79
CA VAL A 196 13.53 -0.52 2.22
C VAL A 196 13.00 -1.43 1.12
N THR A 197 11.81 -2.00 1.33
CA THR A 197 11.11 -2.84 0.34
C THR A 197 9.99 -2.04 -0.32
N ILE A 198 10.00 -1.95 -1.65
CA ILE A 198 8.94 -1.30 -2.45
C ILE A 198 8.20 -2.38 -3.22
N SER A 199 7.01 -2.72 -2.77
CA SER A 199 6.18 -3.80 -3.37
C SER A 199 5.23 -3.30 -4.46
N GLY A 200 5.31 -2.03 -4.85
CA GLY A 200 4.47 -1.40 -5.88
C GLY A 200 5.29 -0.90 -7.08
N SER A 201 4.62 -0.59 -8.19
CA SER A 201 5.26 -0.14 -9.45
C SER A 201 5.78 1.31 -9.44
N GLY A 202 5.59 2.05 -8.33
CA GLY A 202 5.87 3.49 -8.25
C GLY A 202 7.35 3.89 -8.09
N GLY A 203 8.24 2.95 -7.75
CA GLY A 203 9.68 3.21 -7.56
C GLY A 203 10.01 4.24 -6.47
N ILE A 204 11.26 4.72 -6.47
CA ILE A 204 11.73 5.85 -5.61
C ILE A 204 11.80 7.11 -6.47
N ARG A 205 11.13 8.18 -6.05
CA ARG A 205 11.20 9.50 -6.68
C ARG A 205 11.80 10.51 -5.70
N THR A 206 12.87 11.18 -6.12
CA THR A 206 13.44 12.33 -5.41
C THR A 206 13.01 13.63 -6.11
N THR A 207 12.78 14.69 -5.36
CA THR A 207 12.46 16.03 -5.91
C THR A 207 13.17 17.05 -5.04
N TYR A 208 14.01 17.87 -5.67
CA TYR A 208 14.79 18.91 -5.02
C TYR A 208 14.83 20.12 -5.93
N ASP A 209 14.51 21.28 -5.36
CA ASP A 209 14.71 22.57 -6.00
C ASP A 209 15.90 23.24 -5.31
N PRO A 210 17.07 23.33 -5.99
CA PRO A 210 18.24 24.01 -5.45
C PRO A 210 18.01 25.49 -5.12
N GLY A 211 17.07 26.16 -5.80
CA GLY A 211 16.81 27.60 -5.69
C GLY A 211 18.00 28.49 -6.12
N GLY A 212 17.73 29.56 -6.87
CA GLY A 212 18.74 30.60 -7.14
C GLY A 212 19.90 30.19 -8.05
N GLN A 213 19.69 29.26 -8.99
CA GLN A 213 20.73 28.81 -9.91
C GLN A 213 21.17 29.93 -10.87
N VAL A 214 22.48 30.08 -11.07
CA VAL A 214 23.07 31.08 -11.98
C VAL A 214 23.32 30.44 -13.34
N SER A 215 22.89 31.11 -14.42
CA SER A 215 23.11 30.61 -15.78
C SER A 215 24.59 30.38 -16.09
N GLY A 216 24.89 29.23 -16.71
CA GLY A 216 26.26 28.83 -17.04
C GLY A 216 27.03 28.17 -15.89
N GLN A 217 26.45 28.04 -14.69
CA GLN A 217 27.01 27.21 -13.62
C GLN A 217 26.45 25.79 -13.65
N THR A 218 27.21 24.88 -13.06
CA THR A 218 26.82 23.47 -12.95
C THR A 218 26.05 23.25 -11.64
N THR A 219 24.82 22.76 -11.75
CA THR A 219 23.94 22.47 -10.62
C THR A 219 23.67 20.97 -10.54
N ASN A 220 23.94 20.36 -9.38
CA ASN A 220 23.65 18.95 -9.12
C ASN A 220 22.30 18.80 -8.41
N TYR A 221 21.48 17.87 -8.88
CA TYR A 221 20.20 17.53 -8.27
C TYR A 221 20.33 16.29 -7.37
N SER A 222 19.27 16.01 -6.59
CA SER A 222 19.22 14.80 -5.77
C SER A 222 19.41 13.55 -6.62
N GLY A 223 20.15 12.59 -6.07
CA GLY A 223 20.39 11.30 -6.70
C GLY A 223 20.51 10.17 -5.69
N PHE A 224 20.98 9.03 -6.18
CA PHE A 224 21.26 7.84 -5.37
C PHE A 224 22.75 7.76 -5.10
N ALA A 225 23.14 7.54 -3.86
CA ALA A 225 24.53 7.35 -3.50
C ALA A 225 24.70 6.19 -2.53
N SER A 226 25.83 5.51 -2.64
CA SER A 226 26.30 4.51 -1.69
C SER A 226 27.64 4.96 -1.14
N TYR A 227 27.76 4.99 0.19
CA TYR A 227 28.98 5.39 0.89
C TYR A 227 29.56 4.19 1.62
N ALA A 228 30.83 3.91 1.40
CA ALA A 228 31.58 2.92 2.18
C ALA A 228 32.02 3.56 3.49
N GLY A 229 31.13 3.57 4.48
CA GLY A 229 31.39 4.08 5.82
C GLY A 229 32.70 3.54 6.40
N GLY A 230 33.54 4.44 6.92
CA GLY A 230 34.84 4.10 7.51
C GLY A 230 35.95 3.71 6.52
N ARG A 231 35.69 3.66 5.21
CA ARG A 231 36.69 3.34 4.17
C ARG A 231 36.87 4.43 3.10
N GLY A 232 35.97 5.41 3.06
CA GLY A 232 36.13 6.65 2.28
C GLY A 232 35.78 6.58 0.79
N GLY A 233 35.37 5.42 0.26
CA GLY A 233 34.88 5.31 -1.11
C GLY A 233 33.38 5.60 -1.23
N ASN A 234 32.94 6.14 -2.37
CA ASN A 234 31.52 6.34 -2.65
C ASN A 234 31.17 6.14 -4.13
N PHE A 235 29.94 5.72 -4.37
CA PHE A 235 29.33 5.64 -5.69
C PHE A 235 28.10 6.55 -5.73
N GLY A 236 27.90 7.26 -6.85
CA GLY A 236 26.78 8.19 -7.01
C GLY A 236 26.17 8.13 -8.41
N PHE A 237 24.85 8.30 -8.48
CA PHE A 237 24.08 8.49 -9.70
C PHE A 237 23.10 9.64 -9.52
N TYR A 238 23.28 10.73 -10.27
CA TYR A 238 22.47 11.94 -10.14
C TYR A 238 22.32 12.68 -11.47
N VAL A 239 21.37 13.61 -11.52
CA VAL A 239 21.20 14.54 -12.65
C VAL A 239 22.00 15.81 -12.37
N GLN A 240 22.67 16.30 -13.39
CA GLN A 240 23.41 17.56 -13.37
C GLN A 240 22.89 18.45 -14.50
N GLU A 241 22.71 19.73 -14.20
CA GLU A 241 22.36 20.75 -15.18
C GLU A 241 23.53 21.71 -15.36
N LEU A 242 23.86 22.05 -16.61
CA LEU A 242 24.49 23.33 -16.90
C LEU A 242 23.36 24.36 -16.96
N THR A 243 23.20 25.15 -15.91
CA THR A 243 21.99 25.93 -15.65
C THR A 243 21.60 26.81 -16.84
N GLY A 244 20.38 26.60 -17.32
CA GLY A 244 19.83 27.30 -18.49
C GLY A 244 20.25 26.71 -19.84
N SER A 245 20.90 25.54 -19.86
CA SER A 245 21.37 24.89 -21.09
C SER A 245 20.92 23.44 -21.19
N THR A 246 21.58 22.52 -20.47
CA THR A 246 21.45 21.08 -20.71
C THR A 246 21.50 20.29 -19.41
N PHE A 247 20.71 19.21 -19.36
CA PHE A 247 20.75 18.22 -18.30
C PHE A 247 21.52 16.97 -18.76
N ASN A 248 22.36 16.44 -17.88
CA ASN A 248 23.15 15.24 -18.06
C ASN A 248 22.91 14.28 -16.90
N GLY A 249 22.91 12.97 -17.18
CA GLY A 249 23.04 11.96 -16.13
C GLY A 249 24.51 11.79 -15.76
N VAL A 250 24.85 11.69 -14.48
CA VAL A 250 26.23 11.52 -14.03
C VAL A 250 26.32 10.28 -13.15
N PHE A 251 27.27 9.40 -13.50
CA PHE A 251 27.77 8.36 -12.61
C PHE A 251 29.12 8.78 -12.07
N SER A 252 29.30 8.72 -10.75
CA SER A 252 30.55 9.08 -10.09
C SER A 252 31.06 7.94 -9.22
N LEU A 253 32.37 7.69 -9.29
CA LEU A 253 33.09 6.83 -8.35
C LEU A 253 34.16 7.66 -7.66
N GLY A 254 34.00 7.87 -6.34
CA GLY A 254 34.95 8.56 -5.50
C GLY A 254 35.84 7.59 -4.74
N PHE A 255 37.10 7.96 -4.60
CA PHE A 255 38.14 7.17 -3.95
C PHE A 255 38.53 7.79 -2.59
N PRO A 256 39.12 7.00 -1.68
CA PRO A 256 39.48 7.47 -0.33
C PRO A 256 40.48 8.64 -0.30
N ASP A 257 41.20 8.89 -1.39
CA ASP A 257 42.14 10.00 -1.56
C ASP A 257 41.46 11.32 -1.99
N GLY A 258 40.14 11.32 -2.12
CA GLY A 258 39.34 12.47 -2.56
C GLY A 258 39.26 12.64 -4.08
N THR A 259 39.85 11.73 -4.87
CA THR A 259 39.75 11.76 -6.33
C THR A 259 38.44 11.13 -6.82
N TYR A 260 38.01 11.53 -8.02
CA TYR A 260 36.78 11.04 -8.63
C TYR A 260 36.99 10.61 -10.08
N ARG A 261 36.25 9.58 -10.49
CA ARG A 261 36.01 9.25 -11.90
C ARG A 261 34.54 9.44 -12.22
N PHE A 262 34.28 10.01 -13.39
CA PHE A 262 32.94 10.30 -13.86
C PHE A 262 32.66 9.59 -15.18
N LEU A 263 31.42 9.13 -15.34
CA LEU A 263 30.85 8.72 -16.61
C LEU A 263 29.58 9.55 -16.82
N GLY A 264 29.56 10.35 -17.87
CA GLY A 264 28.42 11.18 -18.24
C GLY A 264 27.50 10.47 -19.22
N MET A 265 26.19 10.62 -19.02
CA MET A 265 25.16 10.43 -20.03
C MET A 265 24.81 11.81 -20.57
N PRO A 266 25.39 12.21 -21.71
CA PRO A 266 25.08 13.51 -22.28
C PRO A 266 23.58 13.63 -22.59
N GLY A 267 23.06 14.85 -22.48
CA GLY A 267 21.68 15.20 -22.81
C GLY A 267 21.32 15.00 -24.28
N LYS A 268 20.19 15.60 -24.70
CA LYS A 268 19.54 15.38 -26.00
C LYS A 268 20.55 15.25 -27.16
N SER A 269 20.63 14.03 -27.69
CA SER A 269 21.42 13.59 -28.85
C SER A 269 22.87 13.10 -28.61
N GLY A 270 23.38 13.11 -27.37
CA GLY A 270 24.71 12.54 -27.08
C GLY A 270 24.67 11.05 -26.76
N ARG A 271 25.73 10.31 -27.12
CA ARG A 271 25.95 8.91 -26.71
C ARG A 271 26.80 8.84 -25.44
N LEU A 272 26.69 7.74 -24.69
CA LEU A 272 27.51 7.41 -23.51
C LEU A 272 29.05 7.51 -23.73
N ASN A 273 29.51 7.62 -24.98
CA ASN A 273 30.93 7.68 -25.37
C ASN A 273 31.31 8.91 -26.20
N ASP A 274 30.44 9.93 -26.30
CA ASP A 274 30.81 11.16 -27.01
C ASP A 274 31.77 11.96 -26.14
N SER A 275 33.06 11.84 -26.42
CA SER A 275 34.06 12.75 -25.89
C SER A 275 33.86 14.14 -26.49
N ALA A 276 34.40 15.19 -25.85
CA ALA A 276 34.46 16.53 -26.44
C ALA A 276 35.21 16.55 -27.80
N PHE A 277 35.90 15.47 -28.15
CA PHE A 277 36.65 15.28 -29.38
C PHE A 277 35.89 14.43 -30.43
N GLY A 278 34.62 14.10 -30.20
CA GLY A 278 33.76 13.32 -31.10
C GLY A 278 33.92 11.80 -30.96
N ASN A 279 33.49 11.07 -32.00
CA ASN A 279 33.63 9.61 -32.10
C ASN A 279 35.11 9.23 -32.04
N LEU A 280 35.54 8.61 -30.94
CA LEU A 280 36.89 8.08 -30.81
C LEU A 280 36.95 6.67 -31.39
N ALA A 281 37.81 6.46 -32.39
CA ALA A 281 38.15 5.13 -32.90
C ALA A 281 39.21 4.48 -32.01
N TYR A 282 39.10 3.19 -31.73
CA TYR A 282 40.15 2.46 -31.04
C TYR A 282 41.39 2.33 -31.94
N THR A 283 42.58 2.13 -31.36
CA THR A 283 43.81 1.89 -32.12
C THR A 283 43.72 0.67 -33.04
N SER A 284 42.86 -0.30 -32.70
CA SER A 284 42.52 -1.44 -33.56
C SER A 284 41.76 -1.03 -34.83
N ASP A 285 40.90 -0.02 -34.74
CA ASP A 285 40.04 0.42 -35.83
C ASP A 285 40.86 1.16 -36.91
N LEU A 286 42.02 1.70 -36.53
CA LEU A 286 42.97 2.35 -37.43
C LEU A 286 43.79 1.38 -38.28
N GLN A 287 43.84 0.08 -37.95
CA GLN A 287 44.64 -0.90 -38.69
C GLN A 287 44.11 -1.17 -40.11
N ASN A 288 42.82 -0.92 -40.34
CA ASN A 288 42.14 -1.15 -41.63
C ASN A 288 41.67 0.15 -42.31
N TYR A 289 42.00 1.32 -41.76
CA TYR A 289 41.56 2.59 -42.31
C TYR A 289 42.43 3.02 -43.50
N GLN A 290 41.80 3.20 -44.67
CA GLN A 290 42.45 3.65 -45.92
C GLN A 290 41.99 5.09 -46.24
N PRO A 291 42.88 6.11 -46.18
CA PRO A 291 42.49 7.49 -46.38
C PRO A 291 42.03 7.79 -47.82
N LYS A 292 41.03 8.68 -47.95
CA LYS A 292 40.56 9.22 -49.22
C LYS A 292 41.72 9.92 -49.97
N GLY A 293 42.08 9.42 -51.15
CA GLY A 293 43.17 9.95 -51.99
C GLY A 293 44.34 9.01 -52.24
N ASN A 294 44.37 7.85 -51.57
CA ASN A 294 45.42 6.84 -51.76
C ASN A 294 44.94 5.72 -52.71
N TYR A 295 44.68 6.07 -53.97
CA TYR A 295 44.29 5.11 -55.01
C TYR A 295 45.52 4.38 -55.53
N ALA A 296 45.68 3.12 -55.15
CA ALA A 296 46.63 2.11 -55.66
C ALA A 296 48.11 2.54 -55.79
N ALA A 297 49.00 1.83 -55.10
CA ALA A 297 50.44 2.05 -55.16
C ALA A 297 50.97 2.24 -56.59
N ALA A 298 51.78 3.28 -56.78
CA ALA A 298 52.49 3.61 -58.03
C ALA A 298 53.37 2.47 -58.60
N SER A 299 53.50 1.34 -57.89
CA SER A 299 54.17 0.12 -58.32
C SER A 299 53.41 -0.69 -59.38
N ALA A 300 52.13 -0.39 -59.68
CA ALA A 300 51.35 -1.14 -60.68
C ALA A 300 51.37 -0.55 -62.11
N ILE A 301 51.94 0.64 -62.32
CA ILE A 301 52.06 1.28 -63.64
C ILE A 301 53.53 1.66 -63.85
N SER A 302 54.18 1.04 -64.82
CA SER A 302 55.55 1.42 -65.25
C SER A 302 55.54 1.76 -66.73
N GLY A 303 56.31 2.75 -67.16
CA GLY A 303 56.37 3.13 -68.57
C GLY A 303 57.72 3.73 -68.95
N GLY A 304 58.01 3.80 -70.24
CA GLY A 304 59.29 4.28 -70.76
C GLY A 304 59.31 4.38 -72.29
N ILE A 305 60.51 4.59 -72.84
CA ILE A 305 60.77 4.66 -74.29
C ILE A 305 61.15 3.26 -74.78
N ALA A 306 60.60 2.84 -75.92
CA ALA A 306 60.97 1.60 -76.61
C ALA A 306 61.19 1.90 -78.09
N GLY A 307 62.46 1.86 -78.54
CA GLY A 307 62.84 2.27 -79.89
C GLY A 307 62.50 3.74 -80.15
N ASN A 308 61.71 4.00 -81.20
CA ASN A 308 61.20 5.32 -81.55
C ASN A 308 59.78 5.59 -81.00
N GLY A 309 59.36 4.82 -80.00
CA GLY A 309 58.03 4.87 -79.40
C GLY A 309 58.06 4.86 -77.88
N TYR A 310 56.89 4.68 -77.27
CA TYR A 310 56.71 4.61 -75.82
C TYR A 310 55.84 3.43 -75.40
N TYR A 311 55.97 3.02 -74.14
CA TYR A 311 55.19 1.92 -73.59
C TYR A 311 54.72 2.17 -72.16
N THR A 312 53.65 1.47 -71.76
CA THR A 312 53.19 1.34 -70.38
C THR A 312 52.86 -0.11 -70.06
N LYS A 313 53.23 -0.58 -68.86
CA LYS A 313 52.87 -1.87 -68.29
C LYS A 313 51.94 -1.65 -67.10
N THR A 314 50.75 -2.24 -67.16
CA THR A 314 49.76 -2.18 -66.08
C THR A 314 49.11 -3.53 -65.89
N ASN A 315 49.18 -4.08 -64.67
CA ASN A 315 48.60 -5.39 -64.32
C ASN A 315 48.92 -6.52 -65.32
N GLY A 316 50.18 -6.61 -65.76
CA GLY A 316 50.63 -7.66 -66.70
C GLY A 316 50.23 -7.42 -68.17
N ILE A 317 49.72 -6.24 -68.52
CA ILE A 317 49.44 -5.83 -69.90
C ILE A 317 50.45 -4.77 -70.33
N LEU A 318 51.06 -4.95 -71.50
CA LEU A 318 51.93 -4.00 -72.20
C LEU A 318 51.09 -3.27 -73.25
N ASP A 319 51.10 -1.95 -73.17
CA ASP A 319 50.63 -1.02 -74.20
C ASP A 319 51.87 -0.40 -74.85
N LEU A 320 52.04 -0.60 -76.15
CA LEU A 320 53.20 -0.15 -76.92
C LEU A 320 52.74 0.68 -78.12
N VAL A 321 53.32 1.87 -78.26
CA VAL A 321 53.05 2.77 -79.39
C VAL A 321 54.37 3.18 -80.04
N PHE A 322 54.50 2.98 -81.35
CA PHE A 322 55.73 3.33 -82.09
C PHE A 322 55.43 3.63 -83.56
N THR A 323 56.36 4.28 -84.25
CA THR A 323 56.17 4.68 -85.65
C THR A 323 56.99 3.78 -86.57
N ILE A 324 56.44 3.40 -87.72
CA ILE A 324 57.19 2.76 -88.81
C ILE A 324 57.15 3.66 -90.04
N THR A 325 58.17 3.59 -90.89
CA THR A 325 58.16 4.25 -92.20
C THR A 325 58.37 3.20 -93.27
N PHE A 326 57.46 3.13 -94.23
CA PHE A 326 57.45 2.12 -95.29
C PHE A 326 57.71 2.80 -96.63
N ASN A 327 58.84 2.49 -97.26
CA ASN A 327 59.33 3.13 -98.49
C ASN A 327 59.36 2.19 -99.72
N THR A 328 58.77 0.99 -99.62
CA THR A 328 58.77 0.00 -100.71
C THR A 328 57.43 -0.71 -100.81
N SER A 329 56.97 -1.00 -102.03
CA SER A 329 55.77 -1.80 -102.28
C SER A 329 56.05 -3.29 -102.06
N GLY A 330 55.18 -3.99 -101.32
CA GLY A 330 55.34 -5.40 -100.98
C GLY A 330 55.58 -5.59 -99.48
N GLY A 331 54.85 -6.53 -98.87
CA GLY A 331 54.85 -6.73 -97.42
C GLY A 331 56.22 -6.90 -96.79
N GLN A 332 56.44 -6.24 -95.64
CA GLN A 332 57.67 -6.43 -94.84
C GLN A 332 57.35 -6.78 -93.39
N TRP A 333 58.29 -7.45 -92.74
CA TRP A 333 58.25 -7.77 -91.33
C TRP A 333 58.60 -6.54 -90.49
N VAL A 334 57.75 -6.24 -89.51
CA VAL A 334 57.93 -5.17 -88.51
C VAL A 334 58.13 -5.84 -87.15
N SER A 335 59.30 -5.64 -86.55
CA SER A 335 59.58 -6.07 -85.18
C SER A 335 59.02 -5.07 -84.18
N PHE A 336 58.47 -5.55 -83.07
CA PHE A 336 58.12 -4.67 -81.96
C PHE A 336 59.38 -4.12 -81.31
N PRO A 337 59.43 -2.82 -80.98
CA PRO A 337 60.52 -2.24 -80.20
C PRO A 337 60.68 -2.85 -78.80
N MET A 338 59.63 -3.50 -78.29
CA MET A 338 59.63 -4.29 -77.06
C MET A 338 58.80 -5.55 -77.29
N GLY A 339 59.37 -6.71 -76.96
CA GLY A 339 58.68 -8.00 -77.10
C GLY A 339 57.53 -8.15 -76.10
N PHE A 340 56.47 -8.82 -76.54
CA PHE A 340 55.36 -9.25 -75.69
C PHE A 340 55.60 -10.66 -75.16
N SER A 341 54.95 -11.04 -74.06
CA SER A 341 54.99 -12.43 -73.57
C SER A 341 54.06 -13.37 -74.34
N ALA A 342 53.10 -12.83 -75.09
CA ALA A 342 52.24 -13.55 -76.04
C ALA A 342 51.84 -12.65 -77.22
N THR A 343 51.21 -13.21 -78.26
CA THR A 343 50.80 -12.44 -79.45
C THR A 343 49.85 -11.28 -79.07
N PRO A 344 50.22 -10.01 -79.33
CA PRO A 344 49.39 -8.86 -78.99
C PRO A 344 48.33 -8.59 -80.07
N ASN A 345 47.35 -7.77 -79.71
CA ASN A 345 46.52 -7.07 -80.67
C ASN A 345 47.31 -5.90 -81.25
N VAL A 346 47.28 -5.75 -82.57
CA VAL A 346 47.99 -4.67 -83.27
C VAL A 346 47.02 -3.91 -84.13
N PHE A 347 47.07 -2.59 -84.01
CA PHE A 347 46.37 -1.63 -84.83
C PHE A 347 47.40 -0.67 -85.43
N ALA A 348 47.19 -0.24 -86.68
CA ALA A 348 47.98 0.79 -87.32
C ALA A 348 47.06 1.95 -87.71
N CYS A 349 47.58 3.16 -87.70
CA CYS A 349 46.95 4.29 -88.37
C CYS A 349 48.00 5.04 -89.19
N SER A 350 47.58 5.58 -90.34
CA SER A 350 48.45 6.48 -91.11
C SER A 350 48.74 7.73 -90.28
N ASP A 351 49.98 8.20 -90.35
CA ASP A 351 50.48 9.45 -89.74
C ASP A 351 50.92 10.45 -90.84
N GLY A 352 50.32 10.35 -92.04
CA GLY A 352 50.65 11.19 -93.19
C GLY A 352 50.12 12.64 -93.10
N GLN A 353 50.90 13.61 -93.60
CA GLN A 353 50.57 15.04 -93.61
C GLN A 353 49.92 15.58 -94.91
N HIS A 354 49.42 14.73 -95.81
CA HIS A 354 48.84 15.19 -97.09
C HIS A 354 47.45 14.63 -97.37
N ASP A 355 46.61 15.48 -97.96
CA ASP A 355 45.16 15.40 -98.23
C ASP A 355 44.75 14.43 -99.36
N GLY A 356 45.55 13.39 -99.61
CA GLY A 356 45.21 12.31 -100.54
C GLY A 356 44.19 11.35 -99.93
N GLN A 357 42.93 11.44 -100.36
CA GLN A 357 41.77 10.70 -99.85
C GLN A 357 41.78 9.17 -100.11
N THR A 358 42.94 8.52 -100.25
CA THR A 358 43.11 7.06 -100.46
C THR A 358 44.16 6.41 -99.54
N ASP A 359 44.56 7.07 -98.46
CA ASP A 359 45.60 6.61 -97.52
C ASP A 359 45.09 5.59 -96.46
N THR A 360 44.23 4.64 -96.86
CA THR A 360 43.47 3.79 -95.92
C THR A 360 43.63 2.28 -96.12
N ASP A 361 44.31 1.83 -97.18
CA ASP A 361 44.42 0.40 -97.51
C ASP A 361 45.75 -0.20 -97.02
N TRP A 362 45.76 -0.62 -95.76
CA TRP A 362 46.86 -1.36 -95.14
C TRP A 362 46.37 -2.68 -94.54
N PHE A 363 47.26 -3.67 -94.50
CA PHE A 363 46.94 -4.98 -93.94
C PHE A 363 48.04 -5.41 -92.97
N ILE A 364 47.61 -5.92 -91.81
CA ILE A 364 48.46 -6.57 -90.82
C ILE A 364 48.15 -8.06 -90.84
N TRP A 365 49.17 -8.90 -90.96
CA TRP A 365 49.01 -10.35 -90.86
C TRP A 365 50.22 -11.02 -90.22
N GLY A 366 50.08 -12.30 -89.86
CA GLY A 366 51.17 -13.10 -89.32
C GLY A 366 51.76 -12.55 -88.00
N ARG A 367 50.92 -12.00 -87.12
CA ARG A 367 51.34 -11.45 -85.82
C ARG A 367 51.92 -12.56 -84.93
N THR A 368 53.07 -12.29 -84.33
CA THR A 368 53.66 -13.09 -83.25
C THR A 368 53.90 -12.19 -82.05
N LYS A 369 54.48 -12.73 -80.96
CA LYS A 369 54.88 -11.92 -79.80
C LYS A 369 56.05 -10.94 -80.09
N ASP A 370 56.75 -11.15 -81.21
CA ASP A 370 57.98 -10.42 -81.56
C ASP A 370 57.78 -9.41 -82.71
N GLY A 371 56.69 -9.54 -83.48
CA GLY A 371 56.39 -8.63 -84.59
C GLY A 371 55.20 -9.05 -85.43
N PHE A 372 55.07 -8.44 -86.61
CA PHE A 372 53.99 -8.71 -87.57
C PHE A 372 54.40 -8.34 -88.99
N ASN A 373 53.69 -8.85 -90.00
CA ASN A 373 53.85 -8.37 -91.37
C ASN A 373 52.92 -7.18 -91.63
N PHE A 374 53.46 -6.15 -92.26
CA PHE A 374 52.75 -4.93 -92.64
C PHE A 374 52.89 -4.69 -94.15
N ASN A 375 51.81 -4.23 -94.78
CA ASN A 375 51.82 -3.82 -96.19
C ASN A 375 50.86 -2.65 -96.40
N ALA A 376 51.39 -1.55 -96.93
CA ALA A 376 50.60 -0.43 -97.45
C ALA A 376 50.45 -0.61 -98.97
N ARG A 377 49.21 -0.72 -99.47
CA ARG A 377 48.96 -1.09 -100.88
C ARG A 377 49.24 0.03 -101.87
N ASN A 378 48.89 1.27 -101.54
CA ASN A 378 48.78 2.34 -102.54
C ASN A 378 49.79 3.48 -102.36
N PHE A 379 50.15 3.85 -101.12
CA PHE A 379 51.10 4.92 -100.84
C PHE A 379 52.08 4.54 -99.72
N GLN A 380 53.34 4.95 -99.89
CA GLN A 380 54.45 4.75 -98.97
C GLN A 380 54.52 5.94 -98.00
N GLY A 381 54.74 5.68 -96.71
CA GLY A 381 54.65 6.72 -95.68
C GLY A 381 54.88 6.22 -94.26
N SER A 382 54.68 7.11 -93.28
CA SER A 382 54.80 6.82 -91.86
C SER A 382 53.47 6.36 -91.25
N PHE A 383 53.52 5.33 -90.41
CA PHE A 383 52.36 4.76 -89.71
C PHE A 383 52.64 4.67 -88.22
N GLN A 384 51.66 5.07 -87.41
CA GLN A 384 51.69 4.86 -85.97
C GLN A 384 51.07 3.50 -85.64
N ILE A 385 51.82 2.69 -84.91
CA ILE A 385 51.44 1.33 -84.52
C ILE A 385 51.09 1.32 -83.05
N PHE A 386 49.91 0.79 -82.73
CA PHE A 386 49.43 0.54 -81.37
C PHE A 386 49.36 -0.97 -81.16
N ALA A 387 50.22 -1.51 -80.31
CA ALA A 387 50.23 -2.91 -79.93
C ALA A 387 49.87 -3.06 -78.44
N LYS A 388 48.88 -3.89 -78.13
CA LYS A 388 48.42 -4.16 -76.76
C LYS A 388 48.32 -5.65 -76.51
N GLY A 389 48.95 -6.14 -75.45
CA GLY A 389 48.97 -7.56 -75.12
C GLY A 389 49.69 -7.87 -73.82
N PRO A 390 49.85 -9.16 -73.47
CA PRO A 390 50.56 -9.56 -72.25
C PRO A 390 52.01 -9.07 -72.20
N ALA A 391 52.40 -8.52 -71.05
CA ALA A 391 53.68 -7.82 -70.80
C ALA A 391 54.88 -8.71 -70.49
#